data_AF-A0A7C1GSU7-F1
#
_entry.id   AF-A0A7C1GSU7-F1
#
_cell.length_a   1.000
_cell.length_b   1.000
_cell.length_c   1.000
_cell.angle_alpha   90.00
_cell.angle_beta   90.00
_cell.angle_gamma   90.00
#
_symmetry.space_group_name_H-M   'P 1'
#
loop_
_entity.id
_entity.type
_entity.pdbx_description
1 polymer ?
#
loop_
_entity_poly.entity_id
_entity_poly.type
_entity_poly.pdbx_seq_one_letter_code
_entity_poly.pdbx_strand_id
1 'polypeptide(L)'
;MKLFPLLLVAFMAASGVCGATVAIEDDGMLNVDGKRLFVLGLYEHPKDDAKLGEAAGAGFNLVHASADVDSLNRLWEHGLYGWVNTGYAIDFSDNAEQGMVALRELAQSLSAHPGLLVWEVPDEALWNAWYRATQWRRGAEPRQQNELIAALTDASLREKLEAMRERAESAYATAQPELGEAVADDIWRELGKEPPHPDLNLSNAAERAAKLGDGMAAGYAFLKQLDPAHPVWMNHAPRNSIKQLAFFNRGADIVGCDIYPVPLGKTGHSDLGDRTLACVGAYTRRMQTAAPGKPVWMVLQGFGWADLNETADAKDRAERRKPTPDESRFMAYDAIVNGARGILYWGTAYIGEDTDFWKELRALIQELSALQHVLSARDAAVEAQVALAETWGSLDRGVRVLPKQVGDQVHFLVVNEWLDPLRYTLTGLDSLNGKTYKDAATGATATVEAGALSLPIRNYGVHVLQPAD
;
A
#
# COMPACT_ATOMS: atom_id res chain seq x y z
N MET A 1 -32.88 -57.28 29.28
CA MET A 1 -31.53 -56.76 29.61
C MET A 1 -31.15 -55.78 28.51
N LYS A 2 -31.28 -54.47 28.77
CA LYS A 2 -31.12 -53.42 27.76
C LYS A 2 -29.64 -53.06 27.61
N LEU A 3 -29.13 -53.09 26.37
CA LEU A 3 -27.79 -52.62 26.00
C LEU A 3 -27.69 -51.10 26.25
N PHE A 4 -26.63 -50.69 26.94
CA PHE A 4 -26.19 -49.29 27.04
C PHE A 4 -25.17 -49.02 25.91
N PRO A 5 -25.28 -47.90 25.17
CA PRO A 5 -24.25 -47.50 24.23
C PRO A 5 -23.12 -46.76 24.97
N LEU A 6 -21.90 -47.14 24.63
CA LEU A 6 -20.65 -46.54 25.09
C LEU A 6 -20.53 -45.13 24.50
N LEU A 7 -20.59 -44.09 25.34
CA LEU A 7 -20.38 -42.71 24.93
C LEU A 7 -18.88 -42.47 24.76
N LEU A 8 -18.43 -42.27 23.51
CA LEU A 8 -17.07 -41.84 23.21
C LEU A 8 -16.96 -40.35 23.54
N VAL A 9 -16.31 -40.01 24.66
CA VAL A 9 -16.01 -38.63 25.02
C VAL A 9 -14.84 -38.17 24.15
N ALA A 10 -15.13 -37.35 23.14
CA ALA A 10 -14.11 -36.60 22.42
C ALA A 10 -13.52 -35.55 23.37
N PHE A 11 -12.24 -35.69 23.71
CA PHE A 11 -11.47 -34.63 24.35
C PHE A 11 -11.29 -33.50 23.33
N MET A 12 -12.13 -32.46 23.39
CA MET A 12 -11.75 -31.15 22.87
C MET A 12 -10.61 -30.65 23.75
N ALA A 13 -9.40 -30.63 23.21
CA ALA A 13 -8.34 -29.84 23.81
C ALA A 13 -8.82 -28.38 23.83
N ALA A 14 -9.03 -27.84 25.02
CA ALA A 14 -9.21 -26.40 25.21
C ALA A 14 -7.87 -25.73 24.85
N SER A 15 -7.68 -25.41 23.56
CA SER A 15 -6.70 -24.43 23.14
C SER A 15 -7.12 -23.11 23.80
N GLY A 16 -6.36 -22.69 24.81
CA GLY A 16 -6.53 -21.38 25.41
C GLY A 16 -6.54 -20.32 24.30
N VAL A 17 -7.45 -19.36 24.41
CA VAL A 17 -7.53 -18.21 23.50
C VAL A 17 -6.24 -17.42 23.68
N CYS A 18 -5.27 -17.69 22.81
CA CYS A 18 -4.03 -16.92 22.71
C CYS A 18 -4.13 -16.17 21.37
N GLY A 19 -3.72 -14.90 21.36
CA GLY A 19 -3.62 -14.12 20.12
C GLY A 19 -2.69 -14.82 19.13
N ALA A 20 -2.85 -14.51 17.84
CA ALA A 20 -1.97 -15.03 16.80
C ALA A 20 -0.52 -14.66 17.13
N THR A 21 0.40 -15.62 17.06
CA THR A 21 1.83 -15.31 17.21
C THR A 21 2.38 -14.95 15.86
N VAL A 22 2.80 -13.69 15.71
CA VAL A 22 3.32 -13.15 14.45
C VAL A 22 4.80 -12.86 14.59
N ALA A 23 5.59 -13.43 13.68
CA ALA A 23 7.01 -13.13 13.54
C ALA A 23 7.30 -12.64 12.11
N ILE A 24 8.29 -11.77 11.97
CA ILE A 24 8.87 -11.40 10.68
C ILE A 24 10.15 -12.21 10.54
N GLU A 25 10.22 -13.08 9.52
CA GLU A 25 11.43 -13.85 9.23
C GLU A 25 12.53 -12.95 8.65
N ASP A 26 13.76 -13.47 8.59
CA ASP A 26 14.96 -12.76 8.10
C ASP A 26 14.84 -12.25 6.65
N ASP A 27 13.99 -12.89 5.83
CA ASP A 27 13.66 -12.45 4.47
C ASP A 27 12.43 -11.54 4.40
N GLY A 28 11.93 -11.08 5.56
CA GLY A 28 10.79 -10.20 5.71
C GLY A 28 9.42 -10.89 5.60
N MET A 29 9.36 -12.19 5.32
CA MET A 29 8.06 -12.87 5.23
C MET A 29 7.41 -12.97 6.61
N LEU A 30 6.09 -12.79 6.68
CA LEU A 30 5.37 -13.10 7.92
C LEU A 30 5.38 -14.60 8.16
N ASN A 31 5.55 -14.97 9.43
CA ASN A 31 5.27 -16.28 9.97
C ASN A 31 4.20 -16.14 11.03
N VAL A 32 3.02 -16.71 10.76
CA VAL A 32 1.86 -16.68 11.63
C VAL A 32 1.64 -18.10 12.15
N ASP A 33 1.78 -18.29 13.45
CA ASP A 33 1.63 -19.58 14.14
C ASP A 33 2.44 -20.73 13.50
N GLY A 34 3.69 -20.43 13.11
CA GLY A 34 4.60 -21.40 12.50
C GLY A 34 4.45 -21.57 10.99
N LYS A 35 3.54 -20.82 10.34
CA LYS A 35 3.29 -20.89 8.89
C LYS A 35 3.66 -19.59 8.21
N ARG A 36 4.50 -19.68 7.18
CA ARG A 36 4.84 -18.54 6.34
C ARG A 36 3.61 -18.08 5.54
N LEU A 37 3.36 -16.77 5.55
CA LEU A 37 2.17 -16.15 4.98
C LEU A 37 2.57 -14.94 4.13
N PHE A 38 2.33 -15.02 2.83
CA PHE A 38 2.29 -13.82 1.99
C PHE A 38 0.95 -13.11 2.18
N VAL A 39 0.97 -11.82 2.52
CA VAL A 39 -0.25 -11.07 2.79
C VAL A 39 -0.99 -10.73 1.49
N LEU A 40 -2.26 -11.11 1.43
CA LEU A 40 -3.21 -10.74 0.39
C LEU A 40 -4.35 -10.00 1.10
N GLY A 41 -4.26 -8.67 1.14
CA GLY A 41 -5.14 -7.87 1.97
C GLY A 41 -6.17 -7.04 1.23
N LEU A 42 -7.24 -6.71 1.94
CA LEU A 42 -8.27 -5.76 1.52
C LEU A 42 -8.23 -4.58 2.49
N TYR A 43 -8.06 -3.36 1.95
CA TYR A 43 -7.85 -2.18 2.77
C TYR A 43 -9.15 -1.62 3.37
N GLU A 44 -10.31 -1.97 2.79
CA GLU A 44 -11.59 -1.54 3.33
C GLU A 44 -12.13 -2.49 4.40
N HIS A 45 -13.15 -2.01 5.10
CA HIS A 45 -13.93 -2.80 6.05
C HIS A 45 -15.32 -3.08 5.42
N PRO A 46 -15.52 -4.22 4.73
CA PRO A 46 -16.80 -4.53 4.08
C PRO A 46 -17.94 -4.58 5.11
N LYS A 47 -19.02 -3.86 4.85
CA LYS A 47 -20.16 -3.74 5.79
C LYS A 47 -21.06 -4.97 5.82
N ASP A 48 -21.05 -5.78 4.77
CA ASP A 48 -21.91 -6.96 4.63
C ASP A 48 -21.09 -8.27 4.59
N ASP A 49 -21.67 -9.34 5.13
CA ASP A 49 -20.99 -10.64 5.26
C ASP A 49 -20.90 -11.40 3.94
N ALA A 50 -21.76 -11.07 2.96
CA ALA A 50 -21.68 -11.67 1.64
C ALA A 50 -20.38 -11.24 0.95
N LYS A 51 -20.04 -9.96 0.99
CA LYS A 51 -18.79 -9.40 0.48
C LYS A 51 -17.57 -9.94 1.23
N LEU A 52 -17.65 -10.08 2.56
CA LEU A 52 -16.59 -10.74 3.33
C LEU A 52 -16.41 -12.20 2.90
N GLY A 53 -17.49 -12.95 2.74
CA GLY A 53 -17.46 -14.33 2.25
C GLY A 53 -16.87 -14.43 0.84
N GLU A 54 -17.19 -13.49 -0.05
CA GLU A 54 -16.59 -13.41 -1.39
C GLU A 54 -15.09 -13.08 -1.34
N ALA A 55 -14.67 -12.20 -0.43
CA ALA A 55 -13.27 -11.86 -0.25
C ALA A 55 -12.46 -13.04 0.32
N ALA A 56 -12.96 -13.67 1.39
CA ALA A 56 -12.37 -14.87 1.97
C ALA A 56 -12.32 -16.02 0.95
N GLY A 57 -13.42 -16.25 0.22
CA GLY A 57 -13.50 -17.28 -0.82
C GLY A 57 -12.60 -17.01 -2.04
N ALA A 58 -12.22 -15.76 -2.28
CA ALA A 58 -11.20 -15.42 -3.29
C ALA A 58 -9.78 -15.71 -2.79
N GLY A 59 -9.57 -15.72 -1.47
CA GLY A 59 -8.26 -15.96 -0.86
C GLY A 59 -7.59 -14.71 -0.29
N PHE A 60 -8.31 -13.60 -0.10
CA PHE A 60 -7.84 -12.57 0.82
C PHE A 60 -7.65 -13.21 2.21
N ASN A 61 -6.59 -12.79 2.90
CA ASN A 61 -6.24 -13.30 4.23
C ASN A 61 -6.13 -12.21 5.29
N LEU A 62 -6.22 -10.94 4.90
CA LEU A 62 -6.13 -9.79 5.79
C LEU A 62 -7.15 -8.72 5.39
N VAL A 63 -7.95 -8.19 6.31
CA VAL A 63 -8.97 -7.16 6.04
C VAL A 63 -8.95 -6.09 7.12
N HIS A 64 -9.33 -4.85 6.81
CA HIS A 64 -9.44 -3.81 7.82
C HIS A 64 -10.54 -4.15 8.84
N ALA A 65 -10.21 -4.06 10.12
CA ALA A 65 -11.17 -4.11 11.21
C ALA A 65 -11.29 -2.73 11.86
N SER A 66 -12.51 -2.33 12.17
CA SER A 66 -12.72 -1.25 13.13
C SER A 66 -12.07 -1.61 14.47
N ALA A 67 -11.73 -0.61 15.27
CA ALA A 67 -11.02 -0.76 16.54
C ALA A 67 -11.93 -1.32 17.68
N ASP A 68 -12.59 -2.44 17.42
CA ASP A 68 -13.49 -3.13 18.32
C ASP A 68 -13.44 -4.66 18.12
N VAL A 69 -13.82 -5.38 19.18
CA VAL A 69 -13.76 -6.85 19.23
C VAL A 69 -14.77 -7.48 18.26
N ASP A 70 -15.94 -6.86 18.05
CA ASP A 70 -16.99 -7.41 17.19
C ASP A 70 -16.55 -7.46 15.73
N SER A 71 -15.84 -6.43 15.27
CA SER A 71 -15.24 -6.39 13.94
C SER A 71 -14.21 -7.49 13.75
N LEU A 72 -13.35 -7.75 14.74
CA LEU A 72 -12.37 -8.84 14.66
C LEU A 72 -13.03 -10.22 14.73
N ASN A 73 -14.05 -10.41 15.59
CA ASN A 73 -14.82 -11.65 15.65
C ASN A 73 -15.43 -11.95 14.27
N ARG A 74 -16.06 -10.95 13.66
CA ARG A 74 -16.71 -11.07 12.36
C ARG A 74 -15.72 -11.48 11.26
N LEU A 75 -14.53 -10.87 11.20
CA LEU A 75 -13.50 -11.31 10.25
C LEU A 75 -13.03 -12.74 10.55
N TRP A 76 -12.80 -13.05 11.82
CA TRP A 76 -12.29 -14.34 12.25
C TRP A 76 -13.24 -15.50 11.96
N GLU A 77 -14.55 -15.28 12.10
CA GLU A 77 -15.59 -16.24 11.71
C GLU A 77 -15.56 -16.61 10.21
N HIS A 78 -15.04 -15.71 9.37
CA HIS A 78 -14.81 -15.94 7.95
C HIS A 78 -13.40 -16.48 7.63
N GLY A 79 -12.57 -16.77 8.65
CA GLY A 79 -11.19 -17.22 8.48
C GLY A 79 -10.23 -16.12 7.99
N LEU A 80 -10.59 -14.85 8.22
CA LEU A 80 -9.78 -13.68 7.85
C LEU A 80 -9.08 -13.13 9.09
N TYR A 81 -7.83 -12.68 8.89
CA TYR A 81 -7.20 -11.81 9.86
C TYR A 81 -7.65 -10.36 9.69
N GLY A 82 -7.61 -9.61 10.78
CA GLY A 82 -7.86 -8.19 10.87
C GLY A 82 -6.58 -7.39 11.05
N TRP A 83 -6.48 -6.25 10.39
CA TRP A 83 -5.58 -5.17 10.79
C TRP A 83 -6.39 -4.03 11.40
N VAL A 84 -5.84 -3.37 12.42
CA VAL A 84 -6.53 -2.30 13.16
C VAL A 84 -5.67 -1.05 13.16
N ASN A 85 -6.22 0.07 12.70
CA ASN A 85 -5.54 1.37 12.79
C ASN A 85 -5.57 1.88 14.23
N THR A 86 -4.43 2.28 14.77
CA THR A 86 -4.32 2.87 16.12
C THR A 86 -4.95 4.27 16.20
N GLY A 87 -5.25 4.87 15.06
CA GLY A 87 -5.48 6.29 14.92
C GLY A 87 -4.30 7.09 15.47
N TYR A 88 -4.54 8.37 15.74
CA TYR A 88 -3.53 9.25 16.34
C TYR A 88 -3.28 8.96 17.83
N ALA A 89 -3.82 7.86 18.40
CA ALA A 89 -3.45 7.42 19.75
C ALA A 89 -1.95 7.08 19.85
N ILE A 90 -1.33 6.67 18.74
CA ILE A 90 0.11 6.39 18.67
C ILE A 90 0.97 7.65 18.57
N ASP A 91 0.39 8.83 18.36
CA ASP A 91 1.13 10.08 18.30
C ASP A 91 1.22 10.74 19.69
N PHE A 92 2.40 10.69 20.29
CA PHE A 92 2.67 11.32 21.59
C PHE A 92 3.21 12.74 21.50
N SER A 93 3.18 13.37 20.32
CA SER A 93 3.85 14.65 20.08
C SER A 93 3.20 15.84 20.80
N ASP A 94 1.88 15.83 20.96
CA ASP A 94 1.12 16.90 21.62
C ASP A 94 0.62 16.52 23.02
N ASN A 95 0.12 15.29 23.20
CA ASN A 95 -0.45 14.82 24.46
C ASN A 95 -0.13 13.35 24.73
N ALA A 96 1.09 13.08 25.17
CA ALA A 96 1.58 11.74 25.46
C ALA A 96 0.72 10.99 26.49
N GLU A 97 0.25 11.66 27.55
CA GLU A 97 -0.56 11.01 28.60
C GLU A 97 -1.87 10.46 28.03
N GLN A 98 -2.58 11.27 27.25
CA GLN A 98 -3.81 10.83 26.59
C GLN A 98 -3.56 9.71 25.58
N GLY A 99 -2.51 9.83 24.77
CA GLY A 99 -2.13 8.77 23.83
C GLY A 99 -1.80 7.45 24.52
N MET A 100 -1.07 7.49 25.64
CA MET A 100 -0.73 6.30 26.43
C MET A 100 -1.97 5.62 27.03
N VAL A 101 -2.96 6.39 27.48
CA VAL A 101 -4.24 5.85 27.97
C VAL A 101 -4.97 5.16 26.81
N ALA A 102 -5.15 5.86 25.70
CA ALA A 102 -5.88 5.33 24.54
C ALA A 102 -5.22 4.08 23.93
N LEU A 103 -3.89 4.07 23.76
CA LEU A 103 -3.18 2.87 23.27
C LEU A 103 -3.26 1.70 24.24
N ARG A 104 -3.25 1.96 25.55
CA ARG A 104 -3.40 0.90 26.56
C ARG A 104 -4.79 0.27 26.49
N GLU A 105 -5.83 1.09 26.40
CA GLU A 105 -7.21 0.60 26.27
C GLU A 105 -7.41 -0.19 24.96
N LEU A 106 -6.82 0.29 23.87
CA LEU A 106 -6.87 -0.39 22.57
C LEU A 106 -6.13 -1.75 22.61
N ALA A 107 -4.91 -1.78 23.13
CA ALA A 107 -4.14 -3.02 23.25
C ALA A 107 -4.84 -4.02 24.18
N GLN A 108 -5.32 -3.56 25.35
CA GLN A 108 -6.04 -4.43 26.30
C GLN A 108 -7.31 -5.03 25.72
N SER A 109 -7.99 -4.34 24.81
CA SER A 109 -9.23 -4.85 24.21
C SER A 109 -8.99 -5.83 23.07
N LEU A 110 -7.94 -5.65 22.26
CA LEU A 110 -7.79 -6.40 21.00
C LEU A 110 -6.56 -7.31 20.92
N SER A 111 -5.49 -7.09 21.70
CA SER A 111 -4.22 -7.81 21.50
C SER A 111 -4.31 -9.31 21.80
N ALA A 112 -5.28 -9.73 22.61
CA ALA A 112 -5.51 -11.15 22.90
C ALA A 112 -6.42 -11.84 21.85
N HIS A 113 -6.97 -11.08 20.90
CA HIS A 113 -7.91 -11.60 19.92
C HIS A 113 -7.17 -12.41 18.84
N PRO A 114 -7.56 -13.67 18.54
CA PRO A 114 -6.84 -14.52 17.57
C PRO A 114 -6.91 -13.99 16.14
N GLY A 115 -7.94 -13.21 15.82
CA GLY A 115 -8.10 -12.56 14.52
C GLY A 115 -7.25 -11.29 14.32
N LEU A 116 -6.60 -10.73 15.35
CA LEU A 116 -5.70 -9.59 15.13
C LEU A 116 -4.37 -10.09 14.53
N LEU A 117 -3.91 -9.47 13.45
CA LEU A 117 -2.61 -9.80 12.84
C LEU A 117 -1.59 -8.68 12.94
N VAL A 118 -2.03 -7.42 12.80
CA VAL A 118 -1.12 -6.28 12.68
C VAL A 118 -1.82 -5.00 13.10
N TRP A 119 -1.09 -4.13 13.77
CA TRP A 119 -1.50 -2.76 14.04
C TRP A 119 -1.07 -1.86 12.89
N GLU A 120 -1.92 -0.94 12.46
CA GLU A 120 -1.52 0.11 11.53
C GLU A 120 -1.38 1.45 12.27
N VAL A 121 -0.32 2.21 11.99
CA VAL A 121 -0.25 3.62 12.41
C VAL A 121 -1.23 4.48 11.59
N PRO A 122 -1.44 5.78 11.90
CA PRO A 122 -2.23 6.66 11.04
C PRO A 122 -1.79 6.61 9.57
N ASP A 123 -2.78 6.43 8.70
CA ASP A 123 -2.58 6.36 7.26
C ASP A 123 -1.95 7.66 6.71
N GLU A 124 -0.95 7.50 5.86
CA GLU A 124 -0.22 8.58 5.19
C GLU A 124 0.23 9.73 6.13
N ALA A 125 0.55 9.43 7.39
CA ALA A 125 0.80 10.44 8.43
C ALA A 125 1.82 11.51 8.01
N LEU A 126 2.95 11.07 7.42
CA LEU A 126 3.99 11.96 6.92
C LEU A 126 3.45 12.88 5.82
N TRP A 127 2.75 12.34 4.83
CA TRP A 127 2.21 13.14 3.73
C TRP A 127 1.20 14.17 4.24
N ASN A 128 0.31 13.77 5.16
CA ASN A 128 -0.71 14.62 5.74
C ASN A 128 -0.13 15.82 6.51
N ALA A 129 1.07 15.72 7.08
CA ALA A 129 1.77 16.85 7.70
C ALA A 129 2.04 17.99 6.68
N TRP A 130 2.28 17.65 5.41
CA TRP A 130 2.53 18.60 4.32
C TRP A 130 1.24 18.97 3.58
N TYR A 131 0.40 17.97 3.29
CA TYR A 131 -0.73 18.12 2.41
C TYR A 131 -1.79 19.05 2.98
N ARG A 132 -2.07 18.98 4.28
CA ARG A 132 -3.07 19.87 4.93
C ARG A 132 -2.72 21.36 4.77
N ALA A 133 -1.44 21.72 4.91
CA ALA A 133 -0.98 23.08 4.66
C ALA A 133 -1.09 23.48 3.19
N THR A 134 -0.84 22.54 2.28
CA THR A 134 -1.02 22.77 0.84
C THR A 134 -2.49 23.01 0.49
N GLN A 135 -3.40 22.17 1.00
CA GLN A 135 -4.84 22.31 0.79
C GLN A 135 -5.37 23.65 1.30
N TRP A 136 -4.86 24.13 2.44
CA TRP A 136 -5.19 25.45 2.96
C TRP A 136 -4.55 26.56 2.14
N ARG A 137 -3.22 26.73 2.24
CA ARG A 137 -2.46 27.89 1.73
C ARG A 137 -2.50 28.05 0.21
N ARG A 138 -2.63 26.95 -0.54
CA ARG A 138 -2.67 26.96 -2.01
C ARG A 138 -4.01 26.54 -2.61
N GLY A 139 -5.01 26.26 -1.76
CA GLY A 139 -6.31 25.76 -2.19
C GLY A 139 -7.45 26.60 -1.65
N ALA A 140 -7.87 26.32 -0.42
CA ALA A 140 -9.03 26.94 0.20
C ALA A 140 -8.82 28.44 0.50
N GLU A 141 -7.67 28.82 1.03
CA GLU A 141 -7.38 30.21 1.40
C GLU A 141 -7.49 31.19 0.21
N PRO A 142 -6.78 31.00 -0.92
CA PRO A 142 -6.91 31.93 -2.05
C PRO A 142 -8.32 31.99 -2.61
N ARG A 143 -9.08 30.89 -2.62
CA ARG A 143 -10.50 30.92 -3.04
C ARG A 143 -11.34 31.80 -2.14
N GLN A 144 -11.26 31.59 -0.83
CA GLN A 144 -12.04 32.37 0.14
C GLN A 144 -11.66 33.85 0.11
N GLN A 145 -10.36 34.17 0.00
CA GLN A 145 -9.91 35.54 -0.12
C GLN A 145 -10.41 36.18 -1.41
N ASN A 146 -10.31 35.50 -2.56
CA ASN A 146 -10.80 36.01 -3.84
C ASN A 146 -12.32 36.28 -3.82
N GLU A 147 -13.11 35.41 -3.19
CA GLU A 147 -14.55 35.62 -3.02
C GLU A 147 -14.86 36.88 -2.20
N LEU A 148 -14.14 37.08 -1.09
CA LEU A 148 -14.30 38.27 -0.25
C LEU A 148 -13.83 39.55 -0.94
N ILE A 149 -12.70 39.50 -1.64
CA ILE A 149 -12.15 40.62 -2.42
C ILE A 149 -13.12 41.02 -3.54
N ALA A 150 -13.69 40.04 -4.26
CA ALA A 150 -14.65 40.30 -5.32
C ALA A 150 -15.96 40.94 -4.81
N ALA A 151 -16.34 40.68 -3.56
CA ALA A 151 -17.52 41.26 -2.92
C ALA A 151 -17.32 42.69 -2.41
N LEU A 152 -16.09 43.24 -2.44
CA LEU A 152 -15.82 44.60 -1.98
C LEU A 152 -16.41 45.67 -2.90
N THR A 153 -17.06 46.66 -2.29
CA THR A 153 -17.54 47.88 -2.97
C THR A 153 -16.47 48.97 -3.06
N ASP A 154 -15.48 48.95 -2.15
CA ASP A 154 -14.32 49.84 -2.19
C ASP A 154 -13.33 49.38 -3.27
N ALA A 155 -13.28 50.12 -4.38
CA ALA A 155 -12.44 49.79 -5.52
C ALA A 155 -10.94 49.89 -5.19
N SER A 156 -10.52 50.81 -4.32
CA SER A 156 -9.11 50.99 -3.97
C SER A 156 -8.63 49.87 -3.06
N LEU A 157 -9.47 49.46 -2.10
CA LEU A 157 -9.16 48.31 -1.25
C LEU A 157 -9.11 47.02 -2.08
N ARG A 158 -10.06 46.84 -3.01
CA ARG A 158 -10.07 45.68 -3.91
C ARG A 158 -8.78 45.57 -4.73
N GLU A 159 -8.37 46.64 -5.42
CA GLU A 159 -7.13 46.65 -6.23
C GLU A 159 -5.88 46.34 -5.38
N LYS A 160 -5.79 46.92 -4.17
CA LYS A 160 -4.72 46.61 -3.23
C LYS A 160 -4.67 45.11 -2.89
N LEU A 161 -5.80 44.51 -2.56
CA LEU A 161 -5.86 43.10 -2.15
C LEU A 161 -5.63 42.13 -3.30
N GLU A 162 -6.06 42.48 -4.51
CA GLU A 162 -5.73 41.72 -5.74
C GLU A 162 -4.21 41.71 -5.97
N ALA A 163 -3.54 42.85 -5.86
CA ALA A 163 -2.09 42.94 -5.97
C ALA A 163 -1.36 42.16 -4.85
N MET A 164 -1.89 42.19 -3.62
CA MET A 164 -1.37 41.37 -2.52
C MET A 164 -1.54 39.87 -2.81
N ARG A 165 -2.68 39.45 -3.37
CA ARG A 165 -2.90 38.05 -3.77
C ARG A 165 -1.90 37.60 -4.84
N GLU A 166 -1.68 38.41 -5.87
CA GLU A 166 -0.67 38.12 -6.90
C GLU A 166 0.73 37.99 -6.30
N ARG A 167 1.09 38.88 -5.36
CA ARG A 167 2.36 38.80 -4.64
C ARG A 167 2.49 37.52 -3.82
N ALA A 168 1.43 37.11 -3.11
CA ALA A 168 1.42 35.86 -2.35
C ALA A 168 1.60 34.63 -3.26
N GLU A 169 0.89 34.58 -4.40
CA GLU A 169 1.05 33.52 -5.40
C GLU A 169 2.47 33.50 -6.00
N SER A 170 3.03 34.67 -6.32
CA SER A 170 4.40 34.79 -6.82
C SER A 170 5.44 34.29 -5.81
N ALA A 171 5.24 34.61 -4.52
CA ALA A 171 6.08 34.11 -3.44
C ALA A 171 6.02 32.57 -3.35
N TYR A 172 4.83 31.98 -3.41
CA TYR A 172 4.70 30.51 -3.43
C TYR A 172 5.33 29.87 -4.67
N ALA A 173 5.18 30.50 -5.85
CA ALA A 173 5.75 30.01 -7.11
C ALA A 173 7.29 30.08 -7.14
N THR A 174 7.89 30.96 -6.33
CA THR A 174 9.35 31.15 -6.22
C THR A 174 9.93 30.56 -4.93
N ALA A 175 9.19 29.67 -4.27
CA ALA A 175 9.60 28.95 -3.06
C ALA A 175 9.97 29.87 -1.87
N GLN A 176 9.20 30.94 -1.68
CA GLN A 176 9.28 31.84 -0.51
C GLN A 176 8.00 31.70 0.33
N PRO A 177 7.76 30.54 0.98
CA PRO A 177 6.51 30.27 1.66
C PRO A 177 6.22 31.27 2.79
N GLU A 178 7.23 31.70 3.55
CA GLU A 178 7.07 32.65 4.66
C GLU A 178 6.55 34.01 4.17
N LEU A 179 7.03 34.46 3.01
CA LEU A 179 6.54 35.70 2.40
C LEU A 179 5.10 35.52 1.90
N GLY A 180 4.80 34.40 1.23
CA GLY A 180 3.46 34.10 0.74
C GLY A 180 2.44 34.03 1.87
N GLU A 181 2.81 33.38 2.98
CA GLU A 181 2.00 33.24 4.19
C GLU A 181 1.79 34.59 4.88
N ALA A 182 2.85 35.38 5.07
CA ALA A 182 2.73 36.70 5.68
C ALA A 182 1.80 37.62 4.89
N VAL A 183 1.94 37.65 3.56
CA VAL A 183 1.07 38.45 2.68
C VAL A 183 -0.36 37.92 2.70
N ALA A 184 -0.57 36.60 2.68
CA ALA A 184 -1.90 36.01 2.76
C ALA A 184 -2.59 36.32 4.11
N ASP A 185 -1.85 36.28 5.21
CA ASP A 185 -2.37 36.64 6.54
C ASP A 185 -2.71 38.14 6.61
N ASP A 186 -1.91 39.01 6.00
CA ASP A 186 -2.19 40.44 5.92
C ASP A 186 -3.47 40.74 5.11
N ILE A 187 -3.77 39.95 4.07
CA ILE A 187 -5.03 40.09 3.32
C ILE A 187 -6.23 39.84 4.23
N TRP A 188 -6.18 38.84 5.12
CA TRP A 188 -7.24 38.63 6.10
C TRP A 188 -7.42 39.84 7.02
N ARG A 189 -6.31 40.40 7.52
CA ARG A 189 -6.34 41.57 8.42
C ARG A 189 -6.89 42.81 7.74
N GLU A 190 -6.53 43.04 6.48
CA GLU A 190 -7.07 44.14 5.66
C GLU A 190 -8.57 43.95 5.34
N LEU A 191 -9.04 42.70 5.27
CA LEU A 191 -10.47 42.36 5.23
C LEU A 191 -11.16 42.45 6.61
N GLY A 192 -10.46 42.90 7.66
CA GLY A 192 -10.96 43.03 9.02
C GLY A 192 -11.16 41.69 9.74
N LYS A 193 -10.41 40.65 9.35
CA LYS A 193 -10.49 39.29 9.88
C LYS A 193 -9.13 38.82 10.40
N GLU A 194 -9.15 37.91 11.36
CA GLU A 194 -7.94 37.15 11.71
C GLU A 194 -7.73 36.00 10.72
N PRO A 195 -6.46 35.62 10.44
CA PRO A 195 -6.15 34.43 9.65
C PRO A 195 -6.82 33.18 10.27
N PRO A 196 -7.62 32.40 9.50
CA PRO A 196 -8.36 31.26 10.06
C PRO A 196 -7.49 30.12 10.61
N HIS A 197 -6.30 29.92 10.03
CA HIS A 197 -5.39 28.82 10.37
C HIS A 197 -3.92 29.30 10.42
N PRO A 198 -3.55 30.14 11.39
CA PRO A 198 -2.24 30.79 11.43
C PRO A 198 -1.07 29.79 11.55
N ASP A 199 -1.31 28.62 12.15
CA ASP A 199 -0.29 27.59 12.36
C ASP A 199 -0.20 26.55 11.22
N LEU A 200 -1.11 26.60 10.23
CA LEU A 200 -1.17 25.64 9.14
C LEU A 200 -0.39 26.11 7.91
N ASN A 201 0.93 26.17 8.06
CA ASN A 201 1.86 26.76 7.09
C ASN A 201 2.68 25.72 6.32
N LEU A 202 3.16 26.12 5.13
CA LEU A 202 4.13 25.37 4.34
C LEU A 202 5.52 25.52 4.95
N SER A 203 5.86 26.72 5.44
CA SER A 203 7.15 27.04 6.08
C SER A 203 7.43 26.18 7.32
N ASN A 204 6.40 25.88 8.12
CA ASN A 204 6.52 25.06 9.32
C ASN A 204 6.17 23.57 9.11
N ALA A 205 5.85 23.14 7.88
CA ALA A 205 5.43 21.76 7.61
C ALA A 205 6.52 20.74 7.98
N ALA A 206 7.79 21.08 7.78
CA ALA A 206 8.91 20.23 8.17
C ALA A 206 9.00 20.03 9.69
N GLU A 207 8.80 21.09 10.47
CA GLU A 207 8.79 21.04 11.93
C GLU A 207 7.61 20.20 12.44
N ARG A 208 6.40 20.44 11.91
CA ARG A 208 5.21 19.64 12.24
C ARG A 208 5.41 18.15 11.91
N ALA A 209 6.02 17.84 10.76
CA ALA A 209 6.34 16.46 10.39
C ALA A 209 7.39 15.83 11.32
N ALA A 210 8.43 16.57 11.72
CA ALA A 210 9.44 16.07 12.65
C ALA A 210 8.84 15.75 14.02
N LYS A 211 8.05 16.70 14.55
CA LYS A 211 7.32 16.55 15.82
C LYS A 211 6.39 15.33 15.80
N LEU A 212 5.59 15.17 14.75
CA LEU A 212 4.71 14.01 14.55
C LEU A 212 5.52 12.70 14.49
N GLY A 213 6.60 12.65 13.70
CA GLY A 213 7.39 11.42 13.56
C GLY A 213 8.09 10.99 14.85
N ASP A 214 8.53 11.93 15.69
CA ASP A 214 9.05 11.62 17.03
C ASP A 214 7.94 11.12 17.98
N GLY A 215 6.76 11.75 17.95
CA GLY A 215 5.60 11.31 18.70
C GLY A 215 5.17 9.89 18.34
N MET A 216 5.10 9.57 17.05
CA MET A 216 4.76 8.24 16.54
C MET A 216 5.81 7.19 16.91
N ALA A 217 7.10 7.53 16.87
CA ALA A 217 8.16 6.60 17.29
C ALA A 217 8.08 6.29 18.79
N ALA A 218 7.72 7.28 19.62
CA ALA A 218 7.50 7.08 21.05
C ALA A 218 6.26 6.22 21.33
N GLY A 219 5.15 6.46 20.64
CA GLY A 219 3.94 5.65 20.77
C GLY A 219 4.13 4.22 20.28
N TYR A 220 4.86 4.01 19.18
CA TYR A 220 5.27 2.68 18.72
C TYR A 220 6.05 1.93 19.79
N ALA A 221 7.06 2.56 20.39
CA ALA A 221 7.86 1.93 21.45
C ALA A 221 7.00 1.55 22.67
N PHE A 222 6.00 2.37 23.00
CA PHE A 222 5.04 2.07 24.06
C PHE A 222 4.08 0.93 23.68
N LEU A 223 3.53 0.93 22.46
CA LEU A 223 2.68 -0.15 21.96
C LEU A 223 3.42 -1.49 21.97
N LYS A 224 4.69 -1.53 21.58
CA LYS A 224 5.49 -2.77 21.65
C LYS A 224 5.74 -3.28 23.06
N GLN A 225 5.62 -2.45 24.10
CA GLN A 225 5.63 -2.91 25.50
C GLN A 225 4.30 -3.55 25.92
N LEU A 226 3.20 -3.06 25.37
CA LEU A 226 1.85 -3.58 25.63
C LEU A 226 1.57 -4.86 24.85
N ASP A 227 1.98 -4.88 23.59
CA ASP A 227 1.75 -5.96 22.64
C ASP A 227 3.03 -6.24 21.81
N PRO A 228 3.95 -7.06 22.37
CA PRO A 228 5.14 -7.46 21.64
C PRO A 228 4.83 -8.44 20.50
N ALA A 229 3.67 -9.12 20.52
CA ALA A 229 3.35 -10.23 19.62
C ALA A 229 2.94 -9.78 18.22
N HIS A 230 2.27 -8.63 18.09
CA HIS A 230 1.82 -8.15 16.78
C HIS A 230 2.77 -7.10 16.19
N PRO A 231 3.09 -7.18 14.89
CA PRO A 231 3.84 -6.14 14.19
C PRO A 231 3.02 -4.84 14.06
N VAL A 232 3.74 -3.75 13.80
CA VAL A 232 3.16 -2.45 13.44
C VAL A 232 3.49 -2.11 11.98
N TRP A 233 2.49 -1.75 11.19
CA TRP A 233 2.59 -1.40 9.78
C TRP A 233 2.41 0.10 9.57
N MET A 234 3.23 0.67 8.69
CA MET A 234 3.13 2.06 8.24
C MET A 234 2.95 2.15 6.73
N ASN A 235 1.74 2.53 6.33
CA ASN A 235 1.41 2.88 4.96
C ASN A 235 1.69 4.38 4.71
N HIS A 236 2.52 4.68 3.71
CA HIS A 236 2.82 6.05 3.27
C HIS A 236 2.07 6.40 1.98
N ALA A 237 1.95 7.68 1.68
CA ALA A 237 1.70 8.13 0.31
C ALA A 237 2.92 7.80 -0.57
N PRO A 238 2.79 7.66 -1.91
CA PRO A 238 3.90 7.34 -2.81
C PRO A 238 4.75 8.57 -3.11
N ARG A 239 5.30 9.20 -2.06
CA ARG A 239 5.86 10.55 -2.07
C ARG A 239 6.94 10.71 -1.00
N ASN A 240 7.34 11.96 -0.76
CA ASN A 240 8.34 12.38 0.23
C ASN A 240 9.75 11.82 -0.05
N SER A 241 10.77 12.43 0.56
CA SER A 241 12.16 11.97 0.38
C SER A 241 12.44 10.68 1.15
N ILE A 242 13.41 9.88 0.69
CA ILE A 242 13.88 8.68 1.40
C ILE A 242 14.22 8.98 2.87
N LYS A 243 14.83 10.13 3.15
CA LYS A 243 15.20 10.52 4.51
C LYS A 243 13.99 10.76 5.40
N GLN A 244 12.94 11.38 4.88
CA GLN A 244 11.70 11.61 5.63
C GLN A 244 10.96 10.29 5.87
N LEU A 245 10.87 9.43 4.85
CA LEU A 245 10.32 8.08 4.99
C LEU A 245 11.09 7.30 6.07
N ALA A 246 12.42 7.26 5.99
CA ALA A 246 13.27 6.57 6.97
C ALA A 246 13.10 7.11 8.39
N PHE A 247 12.91 8.43 8.56
CA PHE A 247 12.66 9.04 9.85
C PHE A 247 11.35 8.54 10.48
N PHE A 248 10.27 8.46 9.70
CA PHE A 248 8.98 7.94 10.14
C PHE A 248 9.01 6.42 10.36
N ASN A 249 9.73 5.69 9.51
CA ASN A 249 9.86 4.23 9.58
C ASN A 249 10.48 3.73 10.90
N ARG A 250 10.98 4.61 11.79
CA ARG A 250 11.34 4.25 13.18
C ARG A 250 10.14 3.74 13.99
N GLY A 251 8.92 4.15 13.64
CA GLY A 251 7.68 3.81 14.35
C GLY A 251 6.90 2.62 13.77
N ALA A 252 7.55 1.70 13.05
CA ALA A 252 6.89 0.53 12.46
C ALA A 252 7.84 -0.65 12.26
N ASP A 253 7.30 -1.86 12.15
CA ASP A 253 8.01 -3.10 11.80
C ASP A 253 7.90 -3.41 10.30
N ILE A 254 6.79 -3.00 9.68
CA ILE A 254 6.46 -3.20 8.26
C ILE A 254 6.23 -1.82 7.64
N VAL A 255 6.69 -1.61 6.42
CA VAL A 255 6.50 -0.33 5.71
C VAL A 255 5.79 -0.54 4.38
N GLY A 256 5.24 0.50 3.81
CA GLY A 256 4.52 0.41 2.55
C GLY A 256 4.18 1.76 1.97
N CYS A 257 3.62 1.74 0.77
CA CYS A 257 2.85 2.87 0.30
C CYS A 257 1.73 2.41 -0.61
N ASP A 258 0.79 3.31 -0.83
CA ASP A 258 -0.27 3.13 -1.79
C ASP A 258 0.07 3.76 -3.15
N ILE A 259 -0.27 3.10 -4.25
CA ILE A 259 0.00 3.64 -5.58
C ILE A 259 -1.06 3.22 -6.60
N TYR A 260 -1.67 4.23 -7.23
CA TYR A 260 -2.79 4.06 -8.15
C TYR A 260 -2.48 4.68 -9.53
N PRO A 261 -1.69 3.99 -10.37
CA PRO A 261 -1.18 4.54 -11.63
C PRO A 261 -2.15 4.46 -12.81
N VAL A 262 -3.29 3.76 -12.67
CA VAL A 262 -4.25 3.59 -13.76
C VAL A 262 -5.31 4.70 -13.73
N PRO A 263 -5.66 5.32 -14.87
CA PRO A 263 -5.05 5.14 -16.18
C PRO A 263 -3.69 5.82 -16.30
N LEU A 264 -2.79 5.15 -17.01
CA LEU A 264 -1.37 5.52 -17.14
C LEU A 264 -1.19 6.99 -17.53
N GLY A 265 -0.37 7.70 -16.75
CA GLY A 265 -0.02 9.11 -17.02
C GLY A 265 -1.13 10.14 -16.78
N LYS A 266 -2.29 9.75 -16.21
CA LYS A 266 -3.46 10.65 -16.06
C LYS A 266 -3.87 10.95 -14.61
N THR A 267 -3.24 10.34 -13.60
CA THR A 267 -3.72 10.39 -12.21
C THR A 267 -2.98 11.40 -11.35
N GLY A 268 -1.68 11.59 -11.60
CA GLY A 268 -0.81 12.40 -10.75
C GLY A 268 -0.48 11.77 -9.40
N HIS A 269 -0.85 10.49 -9.16
CA HIS A 269 -0.55 9.80 -7.90
C HIS A 269 0.96 9.61 -7.73
N SER A 270 1.63 9.09 -8.77
CA SER A 270 3.09 9.01 -8.85
C SER A 270 3.71 10.40 -9.08
N ASP A 271 4.67 10.75 -8.22
CA ASP A 271 5.56 11.91 -8.36
C ASP A 271 6.94 11.55 -8.93
N LEU A 272 7.20 10.27 -9.22
CA LEU A 272 8.42 9.83 -9.90
C LEU A 272 8.42 10.28 -11.37
N GLY A 273 9.62 10.29 -11.96
CA GLY A 273 9.78 10.49 -13.40
C GLY A 273 9.09 9.38 -14.20
N ASP A 274 9.09 8.16 -13.67
CA ASP A 274 8.29 7.06 -14.19
C ASP A 274 6.86 7.12 -13.64
N ARG A 275 5.91 7.29 -14.55
CA ARG A 275 4.46 7.33 -14.27
C ARG A 275 3.71 6.21 -14.97
N THR A 276 4.44 5.19 -15.38
CA THR A 276 3.92 3.96 -15.98
C THR A 276 3.42 3.00 -14.90
N LEU A 277 2.94 1.81 -15.28
CA LEU A 277 2.58 0.79 -14.28
C LEU A 277 3.79 0.31 -13.48
N ALA A 278 4.99 0.35 -14.06
CA ALA A 278 6.24 -0.06 -13.41
C ALA A 278 6.65 0.88 -12.25
N CYS A 279 5.92 1.99 -12.05
CA CYS A 279 6.11 2.79 -10.85
C CYS A 279 5.74 2.01 -9.57
N VAL A 280 4.90 0.98 -9.65
CA VAL A 280 4.59 0.09 -8.50
C VAL A 280 5.87 -0.52 -7.95
N GLY A 281 6.64 -1.22 -8.78
CA GLY A 281 7.93 -1.79 -8.43
C GLY A 281 8.96 -0.73 -8.04
N ALA A 282 8.94 0.44 -8.68
CA ALA A 282 9.81 1.55 -8.30
C ALA A 282 9.54 2.05 -6.87
N TYR A 283 8.27 2.17 -6.47
CA TYR A 283 7.89 2.53 -5.11
C TYR A 283 8.16 1.40 -4.11
N THR A 284 7.99 0.13 -4.48
CA THR A 284 8.41 -1.01 -3.64
C THR A 284 9.90 -0.89 -3.27
N ARG A 285 10.77 -0.69 -4.27
CA ARG A 285 12.22 -0.49 -4.05
C ARG A 285 12.53 0.78 -3.24
N ARG A 286 11.73 1.83 -3.42
CA ARG A 286 11.83 3.07 -2.64
C ARG A 286 11.56 2.81 -1.16
N MET A 287 10.53 2.04 -0.84
CA MET A 287 10.20 1.66 0.54
C MET A 287 11.28 0.78 1.17
N GLN A 288 11.82 -0.19 0.42
CA GLN A 288 12.98 -0.99 0.88
C GLN A 288 14.21 -0.11 1.17
N THR A 289 14.47 0.88 0.32
CA THR A 289 15.58 1.82 0.50
C THR A 289 15.36 2.70 1.75
N ALA A 290 14.11 3.08 2.02
CA ALA A 290 13.76 3.89 3.19
C ALA A 290 13.69 3.09 4.51
N ALA A 291 13.59 1.77 4.46
CA ALA A 291 13.63 0.91 5.65
C ALA A 291 14.37 -0.41 5.38
N PRO A 292 15.70 -0.39 5.24
CA PRO A 292 16.48 -1.61 5.03
C PRO A 292 16.18 -2.66 6.11
N GLY A 293 15.88 -3.88 5.68
CA GLY A 293 15.57 -5.02 6.55
C GLY A 293 14.12 -5.12 7.03
N LYS A 294 13.25 -4.14 6.72
CA LYS A 294 11.81 -4.23 7.01
C LYS A 294 11.06 -4.75 5.78
N PRO A 295 10.05 -5.62 5.94
CA PRO A 295 9.21 -6.02 4.84
C PRO A 295 8.41 -4.85 4.28
N VAL A 296 8.15 -4.93 2.98
CA VAL A 296 7.34 -3.95 2.25
C VAL A 296 6.00 -4.55 1.88
N TRP A 297 4.92 -3.87 2.26
CA TRP A 297 3.56 -4.15 1.79
C TRP A 297 3.07 -3.01 0.91
N MET A 298 2.53 -3.35 -0.26
CA MET A 298 2.06 -2.34 -1.22
C MET A 298 0.54 -2.31 -1.28
N VAL A 299 -0.06 -1.13 -1.25
CA VAL A 299 -1.50 -0.97 -1.43
C VAL A 299 -1.77 -0.59 -2.88
N LEU A 300 -2.51 -1.46 -3.58
CA LEU A 300 -2.73 -1.44 -5.01
C LEU A 300 -4.14 -0.98 -5.36
N GLN A 301 -4.30 -0.57 -6.61
CA GLN A 301 -5.52 0.04 -7.12
C GLN A 301 -6.66 -0.98 -7.31
N GLY A 302 -7.70 -0.87 -6.49
CA GLY A 302 -8.95 -1.64 -6.59
C GLY A 302 -10.14 -0.79 -7.05
N PHE A 303 -9.91 0.29 -7.79
CA PHE A 303 -10.94 1.25 -8.22
C PHE A 303 -10.51 2.01 -9.48
N GLY A 304 -11.43 2.77 -10.08
CA GLY A 304 -11.15 3.77 -11.11
C GLY A 304 -11.32 5.17 -10.54
N TRP A 305 -10.48 6.12 -10.95
CA TRP A 305 -10.55 7.50 -10.43
C TRP A 305 -11.91 8.19 -10.63
N ALA A 306 -12.71 7.75 -11.61
CA ALA A 306 -14.08 8.21 -11.78
C ALA A 306 -15.04 7.67 -10.70
N ASP A 307 -14.74 6.54 -10.08
CA ASP A 307 -15.57 5.93 -9.03
C ASP A 307 -15.56 6.76 -7.75
N LEU A 308 -14.51 7.56 -7.52
CA LEU A 308 -14.43 8.51 -6.41
C LEU A 308 -15.29 9.77 -6.61
N ASN A 309 -15.92 9.92 -7.77
CA ASN A 309 -16.80 11.04 -8.08
C ASN A 309 -18.19 10.54 -8.48
N GLU A 310 -19.15 10.68 -7.57
CA GLU A 310 -20.54 10.27 -7.79
C GLU A 310 -21.19 10.96 -8.99
N THR A 311 -20.73 12.16 -9.36
CA THR A 311 -21.26 12.91 -10.51
C THR A 311 -20.49 12.65 -11.81
N ALA A 312 -19.56 11.69 -11.84
CA ALA A 312 -18.77 11.37 -13.03
C ALA A 312 -19.66 10.89 -14.18
N ASP A 313 -19.54 11.56 -15.33
CA ASP A 313 -20.26 11.18 -16.54
C ASP A 313 -19.58 10.02 -17.29
N ALA A 314 -20.13 9.64 -18.46
CA ALA A 314 -19.58 8.54 -19.25
C ALA A 314 -18.16 8.82 -19.77
N LYS A 315 -17.84 10.09 -20.04
CA LYS A 315 -16.51 10.49 -20.52
C LYS A 315 -15.51 10.41 -19.36
N ASP A 316 -15.86 10.93 -18.19
CA ASP A 316 -15.04 10.81 -16.98
C ASP A 316 -14.74 9.34 -16.68
N ARG A 317 -15.76 8.47 -16.71
CA ARG A 317 -15.60 7.03 -16.46
C ARG A 317 -14.69 6.33 -17.47
N ALA A 318 -14.70 6.77 -18.73
CA ALA A 318 -13.79 6.26 -19.75
C ALA A 318 -12.34 6.78 -19.56
N GLU A 319 -12.17 8.07 -19.23
CA GLU A 319 -10.86 8.72 -19.12
C GLU A 319 -10.14 8.43 -17.79
N ARG A 320 -10.90 8.15 -16.73
CA ARG A 320 -10.47 7.87 -15.36
C ARG A 320 -10.88 6.45 -14.93
N ARG A 321 -10.73 5.51 -15.87
CA ARG A 321 -11.15 4.12 -15.77
C ARG A 321 -10.45 3.31 -14.66
N LYS A 322 -11.03 2.15 -14.37
CA LYS A 322 -10.45 1.07 -13.57
C LYS A 322 -9.29 0.37 -14.30
N PRO A 323 -8.39 -0.31 -13.58
CA PRO A 323 -7.45 -1.28 -14.16
C PRO A 323 -8.15 -2.35 -14.98
N THR A 324 -7.52 -2.77 -16.08
CA THR A 324 -7.90 -4.02 -16.74
C THR A 324 -7.36 -5.22 -15.95
N PRO A 325 -7.84 -6.46 -16.18
CA PRO A 325 -7.29 -7.66 -15.55
C PRO A 325 -5.77 -7.79 -15.70
N ASP A 326 -5.26 -7.47 -16.89
CA ASP A 326 -3.83 -7.54 -17.20
C ASP A 326 -3.02 -6.49 -16.45
N GLU A 327 -3.54 -5.28 -16.28
CA GLU A 327 -2.89 -4.22 -15.52
C GLU A 327 -2.89 -4.54 -14.02
N SER A 328 -4.00 -5.02 -13.46
CA SER A 328 -4.07 -5.48 -12.07
C SER A 328 -3.09 -6.61 -11.80
N ARG A 329 -3.06 -7.61 -12.70
CA ARG A 329 -2.13 -8.74 -12.60
C ARG A 329 -0.68 -8.25 -12.67
N PHE A 330 -0.35 -7.39 -13.63
CA PHE A 330 0.99 -6.81 -13.71
C PHE A 330 1.39 -6.06 -12.43
N MET A 331 0.55 -5.14 -11.93
CA MET A 331 0.86 -4.37 -10.71
C MET A 331 1.14 -5.27 -9.50
N ALA A 332 0.36 -6.34 -9.32
CA ALA A 332 0.57 -7.31 -8.25
C ALA A 332 1.94 -8.00 -8.35
N TYR A 333 2.26 -8.55 -9.52
CA TYR A 333 3.54 -9.25 -9.72
C TYR A 333 4.72 -8.30 -9.77
N ASP A 334 4.55 -7.06 -10.25
CA ASP A 334 5.59 -6.04 -10.23
C ASP A 334 5.95 -5.62 -8.81
N ALA A 335 4.97 -5.52 -7.89
CA ALA A 335 5.26 -5.37 -6.47
C ALA A 335 6.04 -6.57 -5.92
N ILE A 336 5.59 -7.80 -6.22
CA ILE A 336 6.18 -9.05 -5.71
C ILE A 336 7.62 -9.24 -6.17
N VAL A 337 7.89 -9.15 -7.48
CA VAL A 337 9.26 -9.34 -8.02
C VAL A 337 10.24 -8.29 -7.56
N ASN A 338 9.74 -7.12 -7.13
CA ASN A 338 10.54 -6.06 -6.53
C ASN A 338 10.67 -6.19 -5.00
N GLY A 339 10.22 -7.31 -4.44
CA GLY A 339 10.49 -7.70 -3.05
C GLY A 339 9.40 -7.34 -2.06
N ALA A 340 8.18 -7.01 -2.52
CA ALA A 340 7.04 -6.94 -1.61
C ALA A 340 6.82 -8.31 -0.93
N ARG A 341 6.36 -8.26 0.32
CA ARG A 341 6.00 -9.42 1.16
C ARG A 341 4.53 -9.46 1.52
N GLY A 342 3.78 -8.49 0.99
CA GLY A 342 2.34 -8.38 1.08
C GLY A 342 1.85 -7.39 0.03
N ILE A 343 0.63 -7.61 -0.45
CA ILE A 343 -0.09 -6.63 -1.25
C ILE A 343 -1.50 -6.50 -0.70
N LEU A 344 -2.04 -5.30 -0.79
CA LEU A 344 -3.42 -5.00 -0.43
C LEU A 344 -4.12 -4.28 -1.58
N TYR A 345 -5.45 -4.25 -1.57
CA TYR A 345 -6.23 -3.46 -2.54
C TYR A 345 -7.09 -2.43 -1.82
N TRP A 346 -7.05 -1.20 -2.31
CA TRP A 346 -7.88 -0.09 -1.84
C TRP A 346 -8.90 0.34 -2.90
N GLY A 347 -10.05 0.79 -2.44
CA GLY A 347 -11.04 1.52 -3.24
C GLY A 347 -12.20 0.67 -3.75
N THR A 348 -12.27 -0.62 -3.44
CA THR A 348 -13.35 -1.52 -3.89
C THR A 348 -14.73 -1.14 -3.33
N ALA A 349 -14.81 -0.33 -2.28
CA ALA A 349 -16.03 0.21 -1.70
C ALA A 349 -16.66 1.30 -2.57
N TYR A 350 -15.89 1.89 -3.50
CA TYR A 350 -16.36 2.97 -4.36
C TYR A 350 -16.80 2.51 -5.74
N ILE A 351 -16.58 1.24 -6.10
CA ILE A 351 -16.91 0.72 -7.44
C ILE A 351 -18.43 0.56 -7.68
N GLY A 352 -19.27 0.86 -6.68
CA GLY A 352 -20.72 0.73 -6.76
C GLY A 352 -21.16 -0.71 -7.00
N GLU A 353 -22.14 -0.92 -7.87
CA GLU A 353 -22.68 -2.24 -8.24
C GLU A 353 -21.87 -2.94 -9.36
N ASP A 354 -20.63 -2.49 -9.63
CA ASP A 354 -19.77 -3.06 -10.67
C ASP A 354 -19.28 -4.46 -10.28
N THR A 355 -20.10 -5.46 -10.63
CA THR A 355 -19.84 -6.87 -10.33
C THR A 355 -18.75 -7.48 -11.20
N ASP A 356 -18.51 -6.93 -12.39
CA ASP A 356 -17.51 -7.44 -13.34
C ASP A 356 -16.10 -7.13 -12.85
N PHE A 357 -15.79 -5.87 -12.50
CA PHE A 357 -14.47 -5.53 -11.97
C PHE A 357 -14.16 -6.28 -10.66
N TRP A 358 -15.14 -6.40 -9.76
CA TRP A 358 -14.95 -7.17 -8.53
C TRP A 358 -14.68 -8.65 -8.79
N LYS A 359 -15.35 -9.25 -9.78
CA LYS A 359 -15.10 -10.63 -10.20
C LYS A 359 -13.70 -10.79 -10.78
N GLU A 360 -13.25 -9.85 -11.62
CA GLU A 360 -11.90 -9.85 -12.20
C GLU A 360 -10.81 -9.73 -11.13
N LEU A 361 -10.98 -8.80 -10.18
CA LEU A 361 -10.05 -8.65 -9.06
C LEU A 361 -10.00 -9.94 -8.21
N ARG A 362 -11.15 -10.53 -7.88
CA ARG A 362 -11.18 -11.81 -7.15
C ARG A 362 -10.50 -12.94 -7.91
N ALA A 363 -10.61 -13.00 -9.23
CA ALA A 363 -9.91 -14.00 -10.03
C ALA A 363 -8.38 -13.87 -9.90
N LEU A 364 -7.85 -12.65 -9.84
CA LEU A 364 -6.44 -12.40 -9.55
C LEU A 364 -6.07 -12.84 -8.12
N ILE A 365 -6.89 -12.52 -7.12
CA ILE A 365 -6.63 -12.95 -5.74
C ILE A 365 -6.65 -14.48 -5.62
N GLN A 366 -7.54 -15.16 -6.34
CA GLN A 366 -7.58 -16.63 -6.42
C GLN A 366 -6.30 -17.19 -7.02
N GLU A 367 -5.78 -16.57 -8.10
CA GLU A 367 -4.48 -16.95 -8.68
C GLU A 367 -3.35 -16.82 -7.63
N LEU A 368 -3.27 -15.68 -6.95
CA LEU A 368 -2.22 -15.42 -5.96
C LEU A 368 -2.35 -16.33 -4.72
N SER A 369 -3.58 -16.60 -4.28
CA SER A 369 -3.87 -17.51 -3.18
C SER A 369 -3.47 -18.94 -3.51
N ALA A 370 -3.75 -19.42 -4.72
CA ALA A 370 -3.28 -20.72 -5.21
C ALA A 370 -1.74 -20.80 -5.21
N LEU A 371 -1.06 -19.66 -5.44
CA LEU A 371 0.38 -19.53 -5.40
C LEU A 371 0.95 -19.19 -4.01
N GLN A 372 0.16 -19.19 -2.93
CA GLN A 372 0.65 -18.85 -1.59
C GLN A 372 1.92 -19.62 -1.21
N HIS A 373 1.94 -20.94 -1.43
CA HIS A 373 3.11 -21.78 -1.18
C HIS A 373 4.38 -21.34 -1.93
N VAL A 374 4.25 -20.69 -3.10
CA VAL A 374 5.36 -20.09 -3.86
C VAL A 374 5.67 -18.69 -3.37
N LEU A 375 4.65 -17.85 -3.15
CA LEU A 375 4.80 -16.45 -2.75
C LEU A 375 5.44 -16.33 -1.34
N SER A 376 5.01 -17.17 -0.39
CA SER A 376 5.60 -17.22 0.95
C SER A 376 6.89 -18.01 1.03
N ALA A 377 7.30 -18.74 -0.01
CA ALA A 377 8.57 -19.46 -0.01
C ALA A 377 9.75 -18.51 0.17
N ARG A 378 10.92 -19.06 0.50
CA ARG A 378 12.17 -18.27 0.49
C ARG A 378 12.56 -17.95 -0.95
N ASP A 379 13.26 -16.84 -1.13
CA ASP A 379 13.89 -16.54 -2.40
C ASP A 379 14.96 -17.61 -2.68
N ALA A 380 15.03 -18.11 -3.91
CA ALA A 380 15.96 -19.19 -4.24
C ALA A 380 17.40 -18.63 -4.33
N ALA A 381 18.38 -19.47 -3.98
CA ALA A 381 19.79 -19.11 -4.05
C ALA A 381 20.33 -18.99 -5.50
N VAL A 382 19.53 -19.31 -6.51
CA VAL A 382 19.93 -19.15 -7.91
C VAL A 382 20.00 -17.68 -8.28
N GLU A 383 21.16 -17.23 -8.73
CA GLU A 383 21.39 -15.86 -9.20
C GLU A 383 21.02 -15.74 -10.68
N ALA A 384 19.72 -15.81 -10.98
CA ALA A 384 19.24 -15.68 -12.35
C ALA A 384 19.52 -14.27 -12.90
N GLN A 385 20.31 -14.18 -13.97
CA GLN A 385 20.57 -12.92 -14.66
C GLN A 385 19.68 -12.79 -15.90
N VAL A 386 19.17 -11.59 -16.14
CA VAL A 386 18.31 -11.28 -17.29
C VAL A 386 19.15 -10.68 -18.41
N ALA A 387 19.21 -11.36 -19.55
CA ALA A 387 19.65 -10.78 -20.81
C ALA A 387 18.44 -10.49 -21.70
N LEU A 388 18.50 -9.41 -22.49
CA LEU A 388 17.45 -9.02 -23.42
C LEU A 388 17.94 -9.12 -24.85
N ALA A 389 17.08 -9.61 -25.75
CA ALA A 389 17.35 -9.53 -27.17
C ALA A 389 17.40 -8.07 -27.63
N GLU A 390 18.16 -7.79 -28.70
CA GLU A 390 18.25 -6.45 -29.28
C GLU A 390 16.87 -5.89 -29.63
N THR A 391 16.65 -4.62 -29.29
CA THR A 391 15.43 -3.87 -29.58
C THR A 391 15.79 -2.40 -29.83
N TRP A 392 14.85 -1.64 -30.37
CA TRP A 392 15.02 -0.20 -30.61
C TRP A 392 14.90 0.63 -29.33
N GLY A 393 14.30 0.07 -28.26
CA GLY A 393 14.07 0.76 -27.00
C GLY A 393 15.36 1.03 -26.23
N SER A 394 15.40 2.13 -25.47
CA SER A 394 16.55 2.48 -24.62
C SER A 394 16.70 1.60 -23.39
N LEU A 395 15.66 0.82 -23.04
CA LEU A 395 15.67 -0.13 -21.93
C LEU A 395 16.10 0.50 -20.59
N ASP A 396 15.59 1.71 -20.28
CA ASP A 396 15.76 2.32 -18.95
C ASP A 396 15.12 1.46 -17.84
N ARG A 397 14.19 0.58 -18.25
CA ARG A 397 13.60 -0.56 -17.55
C ARG A 397 13.60 -1.77 -18.48
N GLY A 398 13.33 -2.96 -17.93
CA GLY A 398 13.34 -4.20 -18.70
C GLY A 398 12.59 -5.32 -18.00
N VAL A 399 13.09 -6.54 -18.15
CA VAL A 399 12.51 -7.71 -17.47
C VAL A 399 13.12 -7.86 -16.08
N ARG A 400 12.27 -8.12 -15.08
CA ARG A 400 12.67 -8.51 -13.72
C ARG A 400 12.26 -9.94 -13.44
N VAL A 401 13.06 -10.60 -12.61
CA VAL A 401 12.84 -11.98 -12.21
C VAL A 401 13.01 -12.12 -10.70
N LEU A 402 12.14 -12.91 -10.07
CA LEU A 402 12.26 -13.35 -8.69
C LEU A 402 12.21 -14.89 -8.65
N PRO A 403 13.36 -15.54 -8.39
CA PRO A 403 13.42 -16.98 -8.12
C PRO A 403 12.87 -17.31 -6.73
N LYS A 404 12.01 -18.33 -6.62
CA LYS A 404 11.42 -18.83 -5.36
C LYS A 404 11.73 -20.30 -5.14
N GLN A 405 12.13 -20.69 -3.93
CA GLN A 405 12.50 -22.07 -3.59
C GLN A 405 11.33 -22.81 -2.91
N VAL A 406 10.71 -23.75 -3.63
CA VAL A 406 9.59 -24.56 -3.13
C VAL A 406 10.06 -26.02 -3.04
N GLY A 407 10.34 -26.50 -1.83
CA GLY A 407 10.96 -27.81 -1.67
C GLY A 407 12.32 -27.86 -2.37
N ASP A 408 12.53 -28.83 -3.26
CA ASP A 408 13.71 -28.98 -4.11
C ASP A 408 13.58 -28.25 -5.47
N GLN A 409 12.44 -27.60 -5.72
CA GLN A 409 12.12 -26.96 -6.99
C GLN A 409 12.30 -25.44 -6.93
N VAL A 410 12.85 -24.87 -8.00
CA VAL A 410 12.92 -23.43 -8.20
C VAL A 410 11.79 -23.00 -9.13
N HIS A 411 11.03 -22.00 -8.72
CA HIS A 411 10.03 -21.30 -9.53
C HIS A 411 10.56 -19.92 -9.93
N PHE A 412 10.13 -19.36 -11.07
CA PHE A 412 10.48 -17.99 -11.45
C PHE A 412 9.24 -17.13 -11.66
N LEU A 413 9.17 -16.00 -10.96
CA LEU A 413 8.19 -14.95 -11.24
C LEU A 413 8.88 -13.89 -12.11
N VAL A 414 8.35 -13.64 -13.29
CA VAL A 414 8.98 -12.75 -14.28
C VAL A 414 7.99 -11.69 -14.72
N VAL A 415 8.41 -10.43 -14.73
CA VAL A 415 7.60 -9.31 -15.26
C VAL A 415 8.37 -8.49 -16.27
N ASN A 416 7.65 -7.88 -17.21
CA ASN A 416 8.21 -6.91 -18.14
C ASN A 416 7.82 -5.48 -17.74
N GLU A 417 8.73 -4.74 -17.10
CA GLU A 417 8.55 -3.32 -16.73
C GLU A 417 8.64 -2.37 -17.94
N TRP A 418 8.96 -2.88 -19.14
CA TRP A 418 9.06 -2.08 -20.36
C TRP A 418 7.71 -1.92 -21.08
N LEU A 419 7.61 -0.82 -21.83
CA LEU A 419 6.40 -0.40 -22.55
C LEU A 419 6.09 -1.25 -23.80
N ASP A 420 7.07 -2.01 -24.28
CA ASP A 420 6.93 -2.89 -25.45
C ASP A 420 7.19 -4.36 -25.09
N PRO A 421 6.69 -5.30 -25.92
CA PRO A 421 7.09 -6.70 -25.85
C PRO A 421 8.61 -6.85 -25.95
N LEU A 422 9.17 -7.75 -25.15
CA LEU A 422 10.58 -8.10 -25.13
C LEU A 422 10.76 -9.60 -25.34
N ARG A 423 12.00 -10.00 -25.65
CA ARG A 423 12.46 -11.38 -25.52
C ARG A 423 13.57 -11.38 -24.48
N TYR A 424 13.39 -12.15 -23.41
CA TYR A 424 14.39 -12.29 -22.37
C TYR A 424 15.03 -13.68 -22.40
N THR A 425 16.24 -13.74 -21.87
CA THR A 425 16.96 -14.96 -21.56
C THR A 425 17.37 -14.90 -20.10
N LEU A 426 16.91 -15.86 -19.29
CA LEU A 426 17.46 -16.06 -17.95
C LEU A 426 18.72 -16.92 -18.09
N THR A 427 19.82 -16.48 -17.48
CA THR A 427 21.10 -17.17 -17.45
C THR A 427 21.54 -17.44 -16.01
N GLY A 428 22.61 -18.21 -15.82
CA GLY A 428 23.06 -18.64 -14.49
C GLY A 428 22.28 -19.84 -13.95
N LEU A 429 21.66 -20.63 -14.84
CA LEU A 429 20.76 -21.74 -14.51
C LEU A 429 21.43 -23.11 -14.69
N ASP A 430 22.76 -23.21 -14.58
CA ASP A 430 23.50 -24.45 -14.88
C ASP A 430 23.02 -25.65 -14.07
N SER A 431 22.66 -25.43 -12.80
CA SER A 431 22.13 -26.45 -11.90
C SER A 431 20.72 -26.92 -12.27
N LEU A 432 20.06 -26.24 -13.21
CA LEU A 432 18.70 -26.52 -13.67
C LEU A 432 18.67 -27.05 -15.11
N ASN A 433 19.83 -27.33 -15.72
CA ASN A 433 19.90 -27.87 -17.08
C ASN A 433 18.98 -29.10 -17.27
N GLY A 434 18.21 -29.10 -18.36
CA GLY A 434 17.22 -30.12 -18.68
C GLY A 434 15.87 -29.95 -17.97
N LYS A 435 15.73 -29.03 -17.01
CA LYS A 435 14.43 -28.71 -16.41
C LYS A 435 13.59 -27.92 -17.40
N THR A 436 12.34 -28.34 -17.55
CA THR A 436 11.34 -27.62 -18.35
C THR A 436 10.48 -26.77 -17.42
N TYR A 437 10.18 -25.56 -17.86
CA TYR A 437 9.36 -24.59 -17.16
C TYR A 437 8.13 -24.26 -17.99
N LYS A 438 6.98 -24.09 -17.33
CA LYS A 438 5.71 -23.72 -17.94
C LYS A 438 5.04 -22.60 -17.16
N ASP A 439 4.45 -21.65 -17.88
CA ASP A 439 3.48 -20.69 -17.34
C ASP A 439 2.07 -21.12 -17.74
N ALA A 440 1.20 -21.37 -16.76
CA ALA A 440 -0.16 -21.85 -17.01
C ALA A 440 -1.05 -20.81 -17.70
N ALA A 441 -0.83 -19.52 -17.41
CA ALA A 441 -1.65 -18.42 -17.92
C ALA A 441 -1.44 -18.15 -19.41
N THR A 442 -0.18 -18.13 -19.85
CA THR A 442 0.19 -17.85 -21.26
C THR A 442 0.43 -19.10 -22.09
N GLY A 443 0.62 -20.26 -21.44
CA GLY A 443 1.06 -21.50 -22.10
C GLY A 443 2.54 -21.48 -22.50
N ALA A 444 3.29 -20.43 -22.14
CA ALA A 444 4.72 -20.34 -22.42
C ALA A 444 5.46 -21.53 -21.81
N THR A 445 6.35 -22.14 -22.57
CA THR A 445 7.16 -23.29 -22.14
C THR A 445 8.60 -23.09 -22.61
N ALA A 446 9.57 -23.37 -21.74
CA ALA A 446 10.99 -23.35 -22.08
C ALA A 446 11.76 -24.38 -21.27
N THR A 447 12.75 -25.02 -21.89
CA THR A 447 13.69 -25.93 -21.22
C THR A 447 15.00 -25.20 -20.99
N VAL A 448 15.61 -25.41 -19.82
CA VAL A 448 16.94 -24.88 -19.53
C VAL A 448 17.97 -25.66 -20.33
N GLU A 449 18.66 -24.98 -21.22
CA GLU A 449 19.73 -25.52 -22.05
C GLU A 449 20.98 -24.65 -21.91
N ALA A 450 22.14 -25.28 -21.72
CA ALA A 450 23.41 -24.59 -21.50
C ALA A 450 23.34 -23.48 -20.43
N GLY A 451 22.63 -23.74 -19.33
CA GLY A 451 22.47 -22.83 -18.21
C GLY A 451 21.55 -21.64 -18.48
N ALA A 452 20.71 -21.71 -19.52
CA ALA A 452 19.82 -20.62 -19.90
C ALA A 452 18.43 -21.08 -20.37
N LEU A 453 17.42 -20.22 -20.21
CA LEU A 453 16.10 -20.38 -20.83
C LEU A 453 15.65 -19.05 -21.45
N SER A 454 14.94 -19.08 -22.57
CA SER A 454 14.52 -17.86 -23.29
C SER A 454 13.04 -17.87 -23.64
N LEU A 455 12.34 -16.74 -23.41
CA LEU A 455 10.92 -16.59 -23.71
C LEU A 455 10.60 -15.16 -24.23
N PRO A 456 9.64 -15.01 -25.16
CA PRO A 456 9.03 -13.71 -25.44
C PRO A 456 8.06 -13.34 -24.32
N ILE A 457 7.92 -12.05 -24.01
CA ILE A 457 6.99 -11.52 -23.01
C ILE A 457 6.39 -10.22 -23.53
N ARG A 458 5.07 -10.04 -23.42
CA ARG A 458 4.40 -8.79 -23.82
C ARG A 458 4.80 -7.63 -22.91
N ASN A 459 4.50 -6.40 -23.31
CA ASN A 459 4.60 -5.24 -22.42
C ASN A 459 3.72 -5.48 -21.19
N TYR A 460 4.23 -5.17 -20.00
CA TYR A 460 3.55 -5.49 -18.74
C TYR A 460 3.10 -6.95 -18.63
N GLY A 461 3.81 -7.84 -19.32
CA GLY A 461 3.59 -9.28 -19.25
C GLY A 461 4.09 -9.83 -17.92
N VAL A 462 3.47 -10.94 -17.50
CA VAL A 462 3.85 -11.69 -16.31
C VAL A 462 3.91 -13.16 -16.68
N HIS A 463 5.03 -13.82 -16.38
CA HIS A 463 5.15 -15.28 -16.39
C HIS A 463 5.37 -15.81 -14.97
N VAL A 464 4.59 -16.82 -14.59
CA VAL A 464 4.82 -17.64 -13.41
C VAL A 464 5.36 -18.97 -13.89
N LEU A 465 6.67 -19.07 -14.03
CA LEU A 465 7.34 -20.26 -14.55
C LEU A 465 7.47 -21.31 -13.45
N GLN A 466 6.67 -22.36 -13.56
CA GLN A 466 6.69 -23.52 -12.68
C GLN A 466 7.43 -24.66 -13.38
N PRO A 467 8.22 -25.48 -12.66
CA PRO A 467 8.79 -26.70 -13.22
C PRO A 467 7.67 -27.62 -13.75
N ALA A 468 7.82 -28.08 -14.98
CA ALA A 468 7.02 -29.16 -15.54
C ALA A 468 7.68 -30.49 -15.13
N ASP A 469 6.89 -31.39 -14.55
CA ASP A 469 7.31 -32.74 -14.15
C ASP A 469 7.87 -33.57 -15.32
#